data_AF-Q9WWV7-F1
#
_entry.id   AF-Q9WWV7-F1
#
_cell.length_a   1.000
_cell.length_b   1.000
_cell.length_c   1.000
_cell.angle_alpha   90.00
_cell.angle_beta   90.00
_cell.angle_gamma   90.00
#
_symmetry.space_group_name_H-M   'P 1'
#
loop_
_entity.id
_entity.type
_entity.pdbx_description
1 polymer ?
#
loop_
_entity_poly.entity_id
_entity_poly.type
_entity_poly.pdbx_seq_one_letter_code
_entity_poly.pdbx_strand_id
1 'polypeptide(L)' 'MSMQQRIESTLGLLQPEHLQVLDESHMHSRGLQTHFKAVVVSRQFEGLNRVKRHQKVYGTLGELMGEF' A
#
# COMPACT_ATOMS: atom_id res chain seq x y z
N MET A 1 -9.95 -2.23 -13.48
CA MET A 1 -8.62 -2.01 -12.87
C MET A 1 -8.30 -3.21 -11.98
N SER A 2 -7.05 -3.67 -11.94
CA SER A 2 -6.63 -4.72 -11.00
C SER A 2 -6.59 -4.18 -9.56
N MET A 3 -6.59 -5.07 -8.56
CA MET A 3 -6.42 -4.64 -7.16
C MET A 3 -5.12 -3.87 -6.96
N GLN A 4 -4.02 -4.33 -7.58
CA GLN A 4 -2.75 -3.61 -7.59
C GLN A 4 -2.88 -2.16 -8.08
N GLN A 5 -3.57 -1.94 -9.21
CA GLN A 5 -3.77 -0.59 -9.75
C GLN A 5 -4.59 0.30 -8.80
N ARG A 6 -5.56 -0.27 -8.08
CA ARG A 6 -6.33 0.46 -7.06
C ARG A 6 -5.42 0.89 -5.90
N ILE A 7 -4.59 -0.03 -5.40
CA ILE A 7 -3.60 0.26 -4.36
C ILE A 7 -2.64 1.35 -4.81
N GLU A 8 -2.08 1.25 -6.03
CA GLU A 8 -1.16 2.25 -6.59
C GLU A 8 -1.82 3.63 -6.69
N SER A 9 -3.05 3.70 -7.21
CA SER A 9 -3.81 4.95 -7.34
C SER A 9 -4.07 5.59 -5.97
N THR A 10 -4.51 4.80 -4.99
CA THR A 10 -4.81 5.28 -3.64
C THR A 10 -3.56 5.71 -2.88
N LEU A 11 -2.47 4.94 -2.96
CA LEU A 11 -1.19 5.34 -2.35
C LEU A 11 -0.55 6.55 -3.04
N GLY A 12 -0.94 6.85 -4.29
CA GLY A 12 -0.59 8.09 -4.97
C GLY A 12 -1.00 9.36 -4.20
N LEU A 13 -2.02 9.30 -3.34
CA LEU A 13 -2.43 10.41 -2.46
C LEU A 13 -1.36 10.81 -1.44
N LEU A 14 -0.40 9.91 -1.16
CA LEU A 14 0.76 10.23 -0.33
C LEU A 14 1.81 11.07 -1.06
N GLN A 15 1.59 11.41 -2.32
CA GLN A 15 2.52 12.14 -3.19
C GLN A 15 3.94 11.56 -3.11
N PRO A 16 4.10 10.25 -3.38
CA PRO A 16 5.38 9.61 -3.24
C PRO A 16 6.36 10.06 -4.31
N GLU A 17 7.61 10.26 -3.91
CA GLU A 17 8.76 10.40 -4.83
C GLU A 17 9.09 9.04 -5.48
N HIS A 18 8.77 7.94 -4.79
CA HIS A 18 8.85 6.59 -5.33
C HIS A 18 7.71 5.71 -4.79
N LEU A 19 7.03 5.01 -5.68
CA LEU A 19 5.98 4.05 -5.36
C LEU A 19 6.18 2.77 -6.17
N GLN A 20 6.21 1.64 -5.48
CA GLN A 20 6.19 0.31 -6.08
C GLN A 20 5.21 -0.56 -5.31
N VAL A 21 4.31 -1.23 -6.03
CA VAL A 21 3.40 -2.24 -5.47
C VAL A 21 3.64 -3.55 -6.22
N LEU A 22 3.80 -4.64 -5.48
CA LEU A 22 4.03 -5.98 -6.02
C LEU A 22 3.00 -6.94 -5.45
N ASP A 23 2.38 -7.74 -6.32
CA ASP A 23 1.53 -8.85 -5.92
C ASP A 23 2.39 -10.06 -5.52
N GLU A 24 2.46 -10.33 -4.22
CA GLU A 24 3.18 -11.46 -3.65
C GLU A 24 2.22 -12.63 -3.30
N SER A 25 0.97 -12.60 -3.78
CA SER A 25 -0.03 -13.62 -3.46
C SER A 25 0.37 -15.03 -3.87
N HIS A 26 1.21 -15.17 -4.90
CA HIS A 26 1.78 -16.46 -5.31
C HIS A 26 2.66 -17.11 -4.23
N MET A 27 3.16 -16.34 -3.26
CA MET A 27 3.93 -16.82 -2.12
C MET A 27 3.04 -17.27 -0.94
N HIS A 28 1.72 -17.11 -1.06
CA HIS A 28 0.77 -17.37 0.01
C HIS A 28 -0.39 -18.27 -0.45
N SER A 29 -0.85 -19.18 0.41
CA SER A 29 -1.88 -20.17 0.07
C SER A 29 -3.32 -19.60 0.01
N ARG A 30 -3.50 -18.27 0.06
CA ARG A 30 -4.80 -17.60 0.21
C ARG A 30 -5.50 -17.22 -1.10
N GLY A 31 -4.94 -17.59 -2.25
CA GLY A 31 -5.48 -17.26 -3.56
C GLY A 31 -4.82 -16.02 -4.18
N LEU A 32 -5.32 -15.58 -5.33
CA LEU A 32 -4.76 -14.47 -6.10
C LEU A 32 -5.16 -13.11 -5.50
N GLN A 33 -4.28 -12.10 -5.60
CA GLN A 33 -4.54 -10.71 -5.17
C GLN A 33 -4.93 -10.54 -3.70
N THR A 34 -4.32 -11.34 -2.81
CA THR A 34 -4.54 -11.28 -1.36
C THR A 34 -3.35 -10.70 -0.59
N HIS A 35 -2.14 -10.70 -1.16
CA HIS A 35 -0.92 -10.21 -0.50
C HIS A 35 -0.17 -9.26 -1.42
N PHE A 36 0.05 -8.04 -0.92
CA PHE A 36 0.76 -7.01 -1.65
C PHE A 36 1.90 -6.45 -0.79
N LYS A 37 3.03 -6.24 -1.44
CA LYS A 37 4.15 -5.49 -0.89
C LYS A 37 4.19 -4.11 -1.52
N ALA A 38 4.18 -3.08 -0.68
CA ALA A 38 4.30 -1.69 -1.12
C ALA A 38 5.61 -1.08 -0.60
N VAL A 39 6.39 -0.48 -1.50
CA VAL A 39 7.52 0.39 -1.18
C VAL A 39 7.09 1.82 -1.50
N VAL A 40 7.05 2.67 -0.47
CA VAL A 40 6.58 4.06 -0.59
C VAL A 40 7.63 4.99 0.00
N VAL A 41 8.13 5.93 -0.81
CA VAL A 41 9.02 7.01 -0.38
C VAL A 41 8.27 8.33 -0.53
N SER A 42 8.05 9.04 0.58
CA SER A 42 7.33 10.32 0.58
C SER A 42 7.80 11.20 1.74
N ARG A 43 7.88 12.51 1.50
CA ARG A 43 8.12 13.53 2.54
C ARG A 43 7.03 13.54 3.61
N GLN A 44 5.85 13.03 3.28
CA GLN A 44 4.74 12.87 4.23
C GLN A 44 5.05 11.94 5.42
N PHE A 45 6.16 11.19 5.37
CA PHE A 45 6.65 10.34 6.46
C PHE A 45 7.73 10.98 7.33
N GLU A 46 8.17 12.21 7.00
CA GLU A 46 9.16 12.95 7.77
C GLU A 46 8.69 13.18 9.22
N GLY A 47 9.60 13.02 10.18
CA GLY A 47 9.28 13.10 11.62
C GLY A 47 8.38 11.99 12.17
N LEU A 48 7.84 11.09 11.33
CA LEU A 48 7.01 9.97 11.77
C LEU A 48 7.87 8.75 12.11
N ASN A 49 7.57 8.13 13.25
CA ASN A 49 8.10 6.81 13.58
C ASN A 49 7.48 5.72 12.70
N ARG A 50 8.07 4.51 12.75
CA ARG A 50 7.63 3.37 11.92
C ARG A 50 6.13 3.09 12.03
N VAL A 51 5.58 3.03 13.24
CA VAL A 51 4.15 2.72 13.46
C VAL A 51 3.25 3.78 12.83
N LYS A 52 3.57 5.07 13.02
CA LYS A 52 2.81 6.18 12.43
C LYS A 52 2.88 6.18 10.90
N ARG A 53 4.00 5.76 10.30
CA ARG A 53 4.09 5.57 8.84
C ARG A 53 3.13 4.50 8.36
N HIS A 54 3.11 3.33 9.00
CA HIS A 54 2.17 2.26 8.67
C HIS A 54 0.71 2.67 8.87
N GLN A 55 0.39 3.34 9.99
CA GLN A 55 -0.96 3.87 10.22
C GLN A 55 -1.38 4.86 9.14
N LYS A 56 -0.46 5.73 8.68
CA LYS A 56 -0.74 6.66 7.59
C LYS A 56 -1.03 5.92 6.28
N VAL A 57 -0.24 4.90 5.94
CA VAL A 57 -0.47 4.06 4.75
C VAL A 57 -1.82 3.35 4.84
N TYR A 58 -2.15 2.71 5.97
CA TYR A 58 -3.45 2.06 6.17
C TYR A 58 -4.62 3.05 6.12
N GLY A 59 -4.45 4.23 6.73
CA GLY A 59 -5.45 5.30 6.66
C GLY A 59 -5.68 5.82 5.25
N THR A 60 -4.63 5.88 4.41
CA THR A 60 -4.77 6.23 2.99
C THR A 60 -5.50 5.14 2.21
N LEU A 61 -5.18 3.86 2.45
CA LEU A 61 -5.86 2.74 1.80
C LEU A 61 -7.34 2.66 2.19
N GLY A 62 -7.68 3.06 3.41
CA GLY A 62 -9.07 3.18 3.86
C GLY A 62 -9.85 1.89 3.68
N GLU A 63 -10.97 1.96 2.96
CA GLU A 63 -11.88 0.83 2.72
C GLU A 63 -11.22 -0.32 1.94
N LEU A 64 -10.20 -0.04 1.11
CA LEU A 64 -9.48 -1.09 0.37
C LEU A 64 -8.88 -2.15 1.31
N MET A 65 -8.53 -1.77 2.55
CA MET A 65 -8.02 -2.72 3.55
C MET A 65 -9.01 -3.82 3.93
N GLY A 66 -10.32 -3.60 3.75
CA GLY A 66 -11.35 -4.59 4.00
C GLY A 66 -11.75 -5.41 2.77
N GLU A 67 -11.17 -5.14 1.60
CA GLU A 67 -11.50 -5.80 0.34
C GLU A 67 -10.52 -6.93 -0.03
N PHE A 68 -9.58 -7.25 0.86
CA PHE A 68 -8.58 -8.31 0.71
C PHE A 68 -8.99 -9.65 1.36
#